data_AF-A0A8S9GB99-F1
#
_entry.id   AF-A0A8S9GB99-F1
#
_cell.length_a   1.000
_cell.length_b   1.000
_cell.length_c   1.000
_cell.angle_alpha   90.00
_cell.angle_beta   90.00
_cell.angle_gamma   90.00
#
_symmetry.space_group_name_H-M   'P 1'
#
loop_
_entity.id
_entity.type
_entity.pdbx_description
1 polymer ?
#
loop_
_entity_poly.entity_id
_entity_poly.type
_entity_poly.pdbx_seq_one_letter_code
_entity_poly.pdbx_strand_id
1 'polypeptide(L)'
;MAVTLVTSVASSSARFHLRSLSSSASPFSSSFIRFQLPSRVKLALAVTPLYHSSRGRAMAHTLAQATLGLTQANSIDHPKVTFAAKDVDVTEWKGDILAVGVTEKDMAKDVNSKFQNPILNKLDAHLGGLLADVSSEEDFSGKPGQSTVLRLPGLGSKRVGLIGLGKAASSPSAFQSLGEAVAAAAKASQASSVAVVLASSESNESKLTSASAIASGTVLGLFEDSRYKSESKKPSLKSVDIIGFGTGPEFEKKLKYAEDVSYGVIFGRELVNSPANVLTPAVLADEASNLASMYSDVMTANILNEEQCKELKMGSYLAVAAASANPPRFIHLVYKPSSGPVKTKLALVGKGLTFDSGGYNIKTGPGCLIELMKFDMGGSAAVLGAAKAIGQIKPPGVEVHFIVAACENMISGTGMRPGDVLTASNGKTIEVP
;
A
#
# COMPACT_ATOMS: atom_id res chain seq x y z
N MET A 1 -13.38 -62.93 -8.88
CA MET A 1 -14.69 -63.14 -8.24
C MET A 1 -15.52 -61.88 -8.41
N ALA A 2 -16.79 -62.01 -8.76
CA ALA A 2 -17.76 -60.92 -8.73
C ALA A 2 -18.81 -61.23 -7.65
N VAL A 3 -19.39 -60.19 -7.04
CA VAL A 3 -20.63 -60.30 -6.25
C VAL A 3 -21.61 -59.29 -6.83
N THR A 4 -22.73 -59.80 -7.33
CA THR A 4 -23.80 -59.03 -7.99
C THR A 4 -25.08 -59.18 -7.17
N LEU A 5 -25.90 -58.14 -7.06
CA LEU A 5 -27.30 -58.27 -6.59
C LEU A 5 -28.27 -57.39 -7.42
N VAL A 6 -29.53 -57.84 -7.56
CA VAL A 6 -30.63 -57.42 -8.50
C VAL A 6 -31.98 -57.83 -7.86
N THR A 7 -33.19 -57.30 -8.11
CA THR A 7 -33.78 -56.25 -9.00
C THR A 7 -34.31 -55.06 -8.15
N SER A 8 -35.26 -54.15 -8.48
CA SER A 8 -36.21 -53.84 -9.59
C SER A 8 -36.32 -52.29 -9.63
N VAL A 9 -36.55 -51.54 -10.72
CA VAL A 9 -37.44 -51.59 -11.90
C VAL A 9 -38.94 -51.44 -11.60
N ALA A 10 -39.45 -50.23 -11.90
CA ALA A 10 -40.80 -49.90 -12.36
C ALA A 10 -40.69 -48.61 -13.23
N SER A 11 -41.60 -48.38 -14.18
CA SER A 11 -41.40 -47.39 -15.26
C SER A 11 -42.62 -46.50 -15.55
N SER A 12 -42.35 -45.32 -16.11
CA SER A 12 -43.30 -44.55 -16.93
C SER A 12 -42.52 -43.64 -17.89
N SER A 13 -43.14 -43.15 -18.96
CA SER A 13 -42.44 -42.57 -20.11
C SER A 13 -43.21 -41.45 -20.83
N ALA A 14 -42.46 -40.51 -21.43
CA ALA A 14 -42.95 -39.57 -22.43
C ALA A 14 -41.81 -39.13 -23.36
N ARG A 15 -42.14 -38.81 -24.62
CA ARG A 15 -41.25 -38.24 -25.66
C ARG A 15 -41.99 -37.10 -26.36
N PHE A 16 -41.30 -36.07 -26.85
CA PHE A 16 -40.98 -35.90 -28.29
C PHE A 16 -40.47 -34.51 -28.71
N HIS A 17 -39.56 -34.53 -29.70
CA HIS A 17 -39.20 -33.56 -30.76
C HIS A 17 -39.10 -32.04 -30.55
N LEU A 18 -38.02 -31.49 -31.12
CA LEU A 18 -37.90 -30.11 -31.60
C LEU A 18 -38.67 -29.92 -32.93
N ARG A 19 -39.04 -28.68 -33.23
CA ARG A 19 -39.08 -28.13 -34.60
C ARG A 19 -38.75 -26.64 -34.58
N SER A 20 -38.24 -26.14 -35.71
CA SER A 20 -37.98 -24.72 -35.97
C SER A 20 -38.79 -24.25 -37.18
N LEU A 21 -39.14 -22.95 -37.24
CA LEU A 21 -38.97 -22.06 -38.42
C LEU A 21 -39.83 -20.76 -38.33
N SER A 22 -39.12 -19.63 -38.51
CA SER A 22 -39.45 -18.42 -39.30
C SER A 22 -40.74 -17.59 -39.13
N SER A 23 -40.64 -16.35 -39.66
CA SER A 23 -41.70 -15.36 -39.98
C SER A 23 -42.32 -14.54 -38.82
N SER A 24 -42.85 -13.33 -39.02
CA SER A 24 -42.48 -12.21 -39.93
C SER A 24 -43.29 -10.94 -39.62
N ALA A 25 -42.81 -9.79 -40.11
CA ALA A 25 -43.55 -8.53 -40.37
C ALA A 25 -43.97 -7.63 -39.18
N SER A 26 -44.25 -6.38 -39.54
CA SER A 26 -44.72 -5.27 -38.69
C SER A 26 -46.05 -4.72 -39.27
N PRO A 27 -46.75 -3.74 -38.64
CA PRO A 27 -46.39 -2.33 -38.93
C PRO A 27 -46.65 -1.33 -37.77
N PHE A 28 -46.42 -0.05 -38.06
CA PHE A 28 -46.68 1.11 -37.19
C PHE A 28 -48.18 1.32 -36.89
N SER A 29 -48.46 2.03 -35.79
CA SER A 29 -49.56 2.99 -35.71
C SER A 29 -49.10 4.26 -34.98
N SER A 30 -49.59 5.42 -35.41
CA SER A 30 -49.25 6.73 -34.85
C SER A 30 -50.52 7.45 -34.40
N SER A 31 -50.44 8.20 -33.30
CA SER A 31 -51.56 9.02 -32.80
C SER A 31 -51.08 10.42 -32.46
N PHE A 32 -51.39 11.38 -33.34
CA PHE A 32 -51.17 12.79 -33.10
C PHE A 32 -52.34 13.38 -32.32
N ILE A 33 -52.04 14.17 -31.27
CA ILE A 33 -52.97 15.18 -30.75
C ILE A 33 -52.30 16.54 -30.96
N ARG A 34 -52.95 17.40 -31.76
CA ARG A 34 -52.59 18.81 -31.89
C ARG A 34 -53.32 19.60 -30.81
N PHE A 35 -52.60 20.50 -30.12
CA PHE A 35 -53.18 21.71 -29.57
C PHE A 35 -52.35 22.92 -30.01
N GLN A 36 -52.99 24.08 -30.11
CA GLN A 36 -52.44 25.27 -30.77
C GLN A 36 -51.67 26.17 -29.79
N LEU A 37 -50.60 26.80 -30.28
CA LEU A 37 -49.98 27.96 -29.62
C LEU A 37 -50.84 29.22 -29.85
N PRO A 38 -50.56 30.29 -29.08
CA PRO A 38 -50.15 31.52 -29.76
C PRO A 38 -48.79 32.08 -29.28
N SER A 39 -47.95 32.47 -30.25
CA SER A 39 -46.93 33.54 -30.22
C SER A 39 -46.05 33.77 -28.96
N ARG A 40 -44.73 33.93 -29.08
CA ARG A 40 -44.09 35.00 -29.88
C ARG A 40 -42.66 34.67 -30.35
N VAL A 41 -42.30 35.27 -31.50
CA VAL A 41 -40.95 35.58 -32.02
C VAL A 41 -39.87 34.49 -31.88
N LYS A 42 -39.53 33.85 -33.01
CA LYS A 42 -38.20 33.25 -33.22
C LYS A 42 -37.32 34.24 -33.98
N LEU A 43 -36.12 34.52 -33.46
CA LEU A 43 -35.03 35.08 -34.27
C LEU A 43 -34.30 33.92 -34.94
N ALA A 44 -34.04 34.01 -36.24
CA ALA A 44 -33.32 32.99 -37.00
C ALA A 44 -31.93 33.51 -37.38
N LEU A 45 -30.89 32.72 -37.04
CA LEU A 45 -29.54 32.88 -37.55
C LEU A 45 -29.04 31.48 -37.91
N ALA A 46 -28.77 31.29 -39.21
CA ALA A 46 -28.24 30.03 -39.72
C ALA A 46 -26.72 30.01 -39.58
N VAL A 47 -26.17 28.87 -39.16
CA VAL A 47 -24.73 28.60 -39.19
C VAL A 47 -24.54 27.25 -39.86
N THR A 48 -23.87 27.24 -41.00
CA THR A 48 -23.47 26.02 -41.71
C THR A 48 -22.29 25.35 -41.01
N PRO A 49 -22.16 24.01 -41.07
CA PRO A 49 -21.11 23.30 -40.35
C PRO A 49 -19.73 23.47 -41.02
N LEU A 50 -18.79 24.07 -40.31
CA LEU A 50 -17.37 23.96 -40.63
C LEU A 50 -16.75 22.82 -39.82
N TYR A 51 -16.27 21.79 -40.52
CA TYR A 51 -15.49 20.71 -39.93
C TYR A 51 -14.14 21.25 -39.41
N HIS A 52 -13.89 21.13 -38.11
CA HIS A 52 -12.53 21.12 -37.57
C HIS A 52 -12.39 20.07 -36.47
N SER A 53 -11.45 19.15 -36.67
CA SER A 53 -11.18 18.01 -35.80
C SER A 53 -10.20 18.40 -34.69
N SER A 54 -10.68 18.45 -33.45
CA SER A 54 -9.81 18.44 -32.28
C SER A 54 -10.39 17.56 -31.18
N ARG A 55 -9.50 16.91 -30.41
CA ARG A 55 -9.86 15.85 -29.46
C ARG A 55 -10.71 16.40 -28.32
N GLY A 56 -11.97 15.97 -28.23
CA GLY A 56 -12.77 16.18 -27.04
C GLY A 56 -12.16 15.46 -25.84
N ARG A 57 -11.54 16.21 -24.92
CA ARG A 57 -11.34 15.73 -23.55
C ARG A 57 -12.71 15.67 -22.89
N ALA A 58 -13.07 14.52 -22.34
CA ALA A 58 -14.31 14.40 -21.58
C ALA A 58 -14.26 15.32 -20.35
N MET A 59 -15.29 16.15 -20.18
CA MET A 59 -15.49 16.96 -18.97
C MET A 59 -15.98 16.07 -17.83
N ALA A 60 -15.11 15.18 -17.37
CA ALA A 60 -15.31 14.38 -16.17
C ALA A 60 -15.11 15.24 -14.92
N HIS A 61 -15.95 16.26 -14.75
CA HIS A 61 -16.11 16.95 -13.48
C HIS A 61 -16.87 16.03 -12.52
N THR A 62 -16.14 15.07 -11.94
CA THR A 62 -16.50 14.56 -10.61
C THR A 62 -16.65 15.78 -9.70
N LEU A 63 -17.81 15.92 -9.06
CA LEU A 63 -17.99 16.93 -8.02
C LEU A 63 -17.09 16.54 -6.85
N ALA A 64 -15.88 17.09 -6.81
CA ALA A 64 -15.01 16.98 -5.66
C ALA A 64 -15.76 17.52 -4.44
N GLN A 65 -16.09 16.64 -3.50
CA GLN A 65 -16.72 17.00 -2.25
C GLN A 65 -15.88 18.11 -1.61
N ALA A 66 -16.51 19.26 -1.33
CA ALA A 66 -15.79 20.51 -1.10
C ALA A 66 -14.87 20.42 0.12
N THR A 67 -13.58 20.17 -0.14
CA THR A 67 -12.58 19.92 0.90
C THR A 67 -12.49 21.13 1.83
N LEU A 68 -12.68 20.92 3.13
CA LEU A 68 -12.54 22.00 4.11
C LEU A 68 -11.11 22.59 4.01
N GLY A 69 -11.02 23.91 3.86
CA GLY A 69 -9.74 24.60 3.62
C GLY A 69 -9.20 24.52 2.19
N LEU A 70 -9.98 24.01 1.23
CA LEU A 70 -9.64 23.91 -0.21
C LEU A 70 -8.35 23.13 -0.52
N THR A 71 -7.89 22.29 0.41
CA THR A 71 -6.67 21.48 0.25
C THR A 71 -6.80 20.51 -0.92
N GLN A 72 -5.89 20.57 -1.88
CA GLN A 72 -5.77 19.58 -2.95
C GLN A 72 -4.50 18.76 -2.74
N ALA A 73 -4.59 17.44 -2.91
CA ALA A 73 -3.44 16.55 -2.82
C ALA A 73 -2.67 16.55 -4.16
N ASN A 74 -1.35 16.71 -4.10
CA ASN A 74 -0.48 16.48 -5.25
C ASN A 74 -0.56 15.02 -5.73
N SER A 75 -0.31 14.79 -7.02
CA SER A 75 -0.24 13.45 -7.61
C SER A 75 0.80 12.56 -6.91
N ILE A 76 0.37 11.36 -6.50
CA ILE A 76 1.27 10.34 -5.96
C ILE A 76 2.11 9.73 -7.09
N ASP A 77 3.43 9.69 -6.91
CA ASP A 77 4.36 9.00 -7.81
C ASP A 77 5.32 8.15 -6.97
N HIS A 78 4.92 6.91 -6.67
CA HIS A 78 5.74 6.01 -5.86
C HIS A 78 7.03 5.65 -6.63
N PRO A 79 8.23 5.77 -6.02
CA PRO A 79 9.47 5.37 -6.68
C PRO A 79 9.51 3.87 -6.95
N LYS A 80 9.39 3.51 -8.23
CA LYS A 80 9.58 2.13 -8.70
C LYS A 80 11.08 1.82 -8.75
N VAL A 81 11.58 1.25 -7.65
CA VAL A 81 12.91 0.63 -7.60
C VAL A 81 12.81 -0.80 -8.11
N THR A 82 13.66 -1.17 -9.06
CA THR A 82 13.89 -2.57 -9.45
C THR A 82 15.00 -3.14 -8.57
N PHE A 83 14.71 -4.22 -7.84
CA PHE A 83 15.74 -5.03 -7.19
C PHE A 83 16.22 -6.13 -8.15
N ALA A 84 17.48 -6.54 -8.03
CA ALA A 84 18.03 -7.64 -8.84
C ALA A 84 19.13 -8.40 -8.07
N ALA A 85 19.13 -9.73 -8.18
CA ALA A 85 20.26 -10.54 -7.72
C ALA A 85 21.50 -10.35 -8.59
N LYS A 86 22.69 -10.19 -7.99
CA LYS A 86 23.97 -10.28 -8.72
C LYS A 86 25.01 -11.11 -8.00
N ASP A 87 25.79 -11.82 -8.80
CA ASP A 87 27.03 -12.46 -8.39
C ASP A 87 28.13 -11.83 -9.27
N VAL A 88 28.74 -10.77 -8.74
CA VAL A 88 29.71 -9.90 -9.42
C VAL A 88 30.67 -9.36 -8.39
N ASP A 89 31.93 -9.14 -8.77
CA ASP A 89 32.91 -8.64 -7.83
C ASP A 89 32.62 -7.19 -7.41
N VAL A 90 32.73 -6.92 -6.11
CA VAL A 90 32.47 -5.61 -5.50
C VAL A 90 33.35 -4.50 -6.06
N THR A 91 34.57 -4.80 -6.53
CA THR A 91 35.45 -3.79 -7.17
C THR A 91 35.10 -3.55 -8.64
N GLU A 92 34.38 -4.45 -9.29
CA GLU A 92 34.01 -4.37 -10.71
C GLU A 92 32.61 -3.79 -10.95
N TRP A 93 31.75 -3.77 -9.92
CA TRP A 93 30.42 -3.20 -9.98
C TRP A 93 30.42 -1.70 -10.35
N LYS A 94 29.40 -1.26 -11.09
CA LYS A 94 29.32 0.09 -11.66
C LYS A 94 27.99 0.79 -11.34
N GLY A 95 28.07 1.96 -10.73
CA GLY A 95 26.88 2.75 -10.35
C GLY A 95 27.19 3.91 -9.40
N ASP A 96 26.18 4.46 -8.73
CA ASP A 96 26.32 5.69 -7.95
C ASP A 96 26.79 5.47 -6.49
N ILE A 97 26.43 4.35 -5.85
CA ILE A 97 26.89 3.94 -4.51
C ILE A 97 27.05 2.41 -4.44
N LEU A 98 28.17 1.92 -3.92
CA LEU A 98 28.29 0.57 -3.36
C LEU A 98 28.16 0.66 -1.83
N ALA A 99 27.11 0.07 -1.25
CA ALA A 99 26.87 0.04 0.19
C ALA A 99 27.28 -1.30 0.79
N VAL A 100 28.11 -1.26 1.83
CA VAL A 100 28.62 -2.44 2.54
C VAL A 100 28.05 -2.46 3.95
N GLY A 101 27.22 -3.45 4.25
CA GLY A 101 26.79 -3.75 5.61
C GLY A 101 27.92 -4.42 6.39
N VAL A 102 28.32 -3.83 7.52
CA VAL A 102 29.46 -4.28 8.34
C VAL A 102 29.05 -4.48 9.80
N THR A 103 29.47 -5.60 10.40
CA THR A 103 29.38 -5.80 11.86
C THR A 103 30.58 -5.18 12.57
N GLU A 104 30.49 -5.00 13.89
CA GLU A 104 31.65 -4.62 14.73
C GLU A 104 32.83 -5.63 14.60
N LYS A 105 32.56 -6.88 14.19
CA LYS A 105 33.58 -7.90 13.91
C LYS A 105 34.23 -7.73 12.53
N ASP A 106 33.47 -7.31 11.50
CA ASP A 106 34.01 -7.09 10.15
C ASP A 106 35.00 -5.93 10.13
N MET A 107 34.81 -4.95 11.02
CA MET A 107 35.68 -3.77 11.18
C MET A 107 37.02 -4.07 11.87
N ALA A 108 37.32 -5.34 12.19
CA ALA A 108 38.61 -5.72 12.76
C ALA A 108 39.78 -5.37 11.82
N LYS A 109 40.78 -4.65 12.35
CA LYS A 109 42.01 -4.28 11.66
C LYS A 109 43.20 -5.12 12.15
N ASP A 110 44.25 -5.25 11.35
CA ASP A 110 45.52 -5.89 11.72
C ASP A 110 46.47 -4.91 12.43
N VAL A 111 47.68 -5.37 12.76
CA VAL A 111 48.73 -4.52 13.39
C VAL A 111 49.23 -3.38 12.48
N ASN A 112 48.90 -3.40 11.19
CA ASN A 112 49.21 -2.37 10.20
C ASN A 112 48.00 -1.45 9.93
N SER A 113 46.96 -1.53 10.76
CA SER A 113 45.67 -0.82 10.62
C SER A 113 44.84 -1.15 9.36
N LYS A 114 45.17 -2.24 8.65
CA LYS A 114 44.42 -2.72 7.47
C LYS A 114 43.28 -3.63 7.89
N PHE A 115 42.15 -3.60 7.18
CA PHE A 115 41.02 -4.48 7.48
C PHE A 115 41.40 -5.97 7.34
N GLN A 116 40.95 -6.79 8.28
CA GLN A 116 41.05 -8.26 8.20
C GLN A 116 39.94 -8.88 7.36
N ASN A 117 38.78 -8.22 7.25
CA ASN A 117 37.67 -8.69 6.42
C ASN A 117 38.06 -8.64 4.92
N PRO A 118 37.89 -9.73 4.13
CA PRO A 118 38.34 -9.77 2.74
C PRO A 118 37.70 -8.73 1.80
N ILE A 119 36.40 -8.43 1.99
CA ILE A 119 35.68 -7.44 1.15
C ILE A 119 36.19 -6.03 1.45
N LEU A 120 36.31 -5.68 2.74
CA LEU A 120 36.83 -4.37 3.15
C LEU A 120 38.31 -4.20 2.77
N ASN A 121 39.14 -5.23 2.97
CA ASN A 121 40.55 -5.23 2.58
C ASN A 121 40.72 -5.03 1.08
N LYS A 122 39.94 -5.74 0.25
CA LYS A 122 40.00 -5.62 -1.22
C LYS A 122 39.59 -4.22 -1.68
N LEU A 123 38.50 -3.67 -1.14
CA LEU A 123 38.05 -2.31 -1.45
C LEU A 123 39.08 -1.27 -1.04
N ASP A 124 39.58 -1.34 0.20
CA ASP A 124 40.56 -0.41 0.75
C ASP A 124 41.91 -0.45 -0.02
N ALA A 125 42.35 -1.62 -0.46
CA ALA A 125 43.54 -1.78 -1.30
C ALA A 125 43.39 -1.11 -2.68
N HIS A 126 42.19 -1.08 -3.27
CA HIS A 126 41.93 -0.32 -4.51
C HIS A 126 41.85 1.19 -4.27
N LEU A 127 41.72 1.62 -3.02
CA LEU A 127 41.58 3.01 -2.59
C LEU A 127 42.83 3.54 -1.86
N GLY A 128 43.90 2.74 -1.80
CA GLY A 128 45.20 3.13 -1.23
C GLY A 128 45.23 3.29 0.28
N GLY A 129 44.27 2.71 1.04
CA GLY A 129 44.15 2.86 2.49
C GLY A 129 43.10 3.88 2.94
N LEU A 130 42.55 4.67 2.02
CA LEU A 130 41.63 5.77 2.34
C LEU A 130 40.33 5.32 3.04
N LEU A 131 39.87 4.09 2.82
CA LEU A 131 38.67 3.57 3.48
C LEU A 131 38.97 3.18 4.93
N ALA A 132 40.17 2.65 5.20
CA ALA A 132 40.66 2.41 6.54
C ALA A 132 40.91 3.72 7.30
N ASP A 133 41.51 4.72 6.66
CA ASP A 133 41.81 6.02 7.29
C ASP A 133 40.53 6.75 7.70
N VAL A 134 39.61 7.00 6.75
CA VAL A 134 38.32 7.67 7.03
C VAL A 134 37.51 6.93 8.10
N SER A 135 37.52 5.59 8.10
CA SER A 135 36.84 4.81 9.14
C SER A 135 37.42 5.04 10.54
N SER A 136 38.72 5.34 10.63
CA SER A 136 39.38 5.67 11.90
C SER A 136 39.19 7.15 12.30
N GLU A 137 39.16 8.07 11.34
CA GLU A 137 38.92 9.50 11.61
C GLU A 137 37.48 9.78 12.09
N GLU A 138 36.49 9.02 11.60
CA GLU A 138 35.06 9.20 11.93
C GLU A 138 34.55 8.33 13.12
N ASP A 139 35.44 7.67 13.89
CA ASP A 139 35.13 6.60 14.89
C ASP A 139 34.17 5.51 14.34
N PHE A 140 34.22 5.26 13.04
CA PHE A 140 33.35 4.29 12.39
C PHE A 140 33.83 2.87 12.70
N SER A 141 33.17 2.22 13.67
CA SER A 141 33.52 0.88 14.16
C SER A 141 32.40 -0.14 13.94
N GLY A 142 31.48 0.13 13.01
CA GLY A 142 30.38 -0.77 12.66
C GLY A 142 29.24 -0.85 13.69
N LYS A 143 29.17 0.05 14.68
CA LYS A 143 28.08 0.10 15.68
C LYS A 143 26.74 0.42 14.99
N PRO A 144 25.57 0.00 15.53
CA PRO A 144 24.27 0.30 14.93
C PRO A 144 24.05 1.81 14.74
N GLY A 145 23.55 2.21 13.57
CA GLY A 145 23.27 3.62 13.25
C GLY A 145 24.49 4.44 12.83
N GLN A 146 25.71 3.90 12.89
CA GLN A 146 26.86 4.52 12.23
C GLN A 146 26.76 4.32 10.71
N SER A 147 27.13 5.34 9.94
CA SER A 147 27.38 5.20 8.50
C SER A 147 28.39 6.24 8.01
N THR A 148 29.20 5.86 7.03
CA THR A 148 30.08 6.77 6.27
C THR A 148 29.85 6.55 4.78
N VAL A 149 29.92 7.60 3.96
CA VAL A 149 29.63 7.54 2.51
C VAL A 149 30.62 8.40 1.72
N LEU A 150 31.68 7.75 1.27
CA LEU A 150 32.86 8.38 0.67
C LEU A 150 32.74 8.51 -0.85
N ARG A 151 33.08 9.69 -1.40
CA ARG A 151 33.10 9.99 -2.85
C ARG A 151 34.49 9.68 -3.41
N LEU A 152 34.56 8.76 -4.38
CA LEU A 152 35.82 8.11 -4.77
C LEU A 152 36.17 8.25 -6.26
N PRO A 153 37.41 8.64 -6.62
CA PRO A 153 37.96 8.36 -7.94
C PRO A 153 38.36 6.88 -8.06
N GLY A 154 38.59 6.39 -9.29
CA GLY A 154 39.22 5.10 -9.55
C GLY A 154 38.32 3.86 -9.58
N LEU A 155 37.29 3.76 -8.74
CA LEU A 155 36.34 2.63 -8.76
C LEU A 155 35.25 2.76 -9.84
N GLY A 156 34.63 1.62 -10.18
CA GLY A 156 33.42 1.58 -11.00
C GLY A 156 32.19 2.19 -10.31
N SER A 157 32.17 2.18 -8.97
CA SER A 157 31.21 2.92 -8.15
C SER A 157 31.68 4.37 -7.93
N LYS A 158 30.76 5.33 -8.01
CA LYS A 158 31.09 6.74 -7.69
C LYS A 158 31.28 6.98 -6.18
N ARG A 159 30.73 6.09 -5.35
CA ARG A 159 30.83 6.15 -3.89
C ARG A 159 30.93 4.74 -3.31
N VAL A 160 31.61 4.60 -2.18
CA VAL A 160 31.49 3.45 -1.29
C VAL A 160 30.93 3.97 0.04
N GLY A 161 29.96 3.27 0.61
CA GLY A 161 29.45 3.57 1.94
C GLY A 161 29.54 2.34 2.85
N LEU A 162 29.94 2.55 4.10
CA LEU A 162 29.89 1.53 5.14
C LEU A 162 28.70 1.84 6.06
N ILE A 163 27.94 0.80 6.43
CA ILE A 163 26.73 0.93 7.26
C ILE A 163 26.83 -0.06 8.41
N GLY A 164 26.80 0.45 9.64
CA GLY A 164 27.04 -0.31 10.87
C GLY A 164 25.83 -1.15 11.30
N LEU A 165 26.07 -2.45 11.43
CA LEU A 165 25.08 -3.48 11.78
C LEU A 165 25.21 -3.96 13.25
N GLY A 166 26.21 -3.49 13.99
CA GLY A 166 26.50 -3.87 15.37
C GLY A 166 27.15 -5.24 15.52
N LYS A 167 27.06 -5.81 16.73
CA LYS A 167 27.78 -7.05 17.12
C LYS A 167 27.31 -8.32 16.39
N ALA A 168 26.01 -8.41 16.09
CA ALA A 168 25.41 -9.59 15.47
C ALA A 168 24.10 -9.22 14.76
N ALA A 169 24.18 -8.94 13.46
CA ALA A 169 22.99 -8.85 12.62
C ALA A 169 22.55 -10.24 12.18
N SER A 170 21.62 -10.82 12.94
CA SER A 170 20.94 -12.08 12.63
C SER A 170 19.41 -11.94 12.61
N SER A 171 18.90 -10.70 12.55
CA SER A 171 17.47 -10.40 12.56
C SER A 171 17.07 -9.55 11.34
N PRO A 172 15.85 -9.74 10.79
CA PRO A 172 15.36 -8.94 9.66
C PRO A 172 15.39 -7.43 9.92
N SER A 173 15.23 -6.99 11.17
CA SER A 173 15.23 -5.57 11.53
C SER A 173 16.57 -4.85 11.27
N ALA A 174 17.70 -5.55 11.45
CA ALA A 174 19.03 -5.00 11.13
C ALA A 174 19.19 -4.82 9.60
N PHE A 175 18.70 -5.78 8.83
CA PHE A 175 18.73 -5.75 7.37
C PHE A 175 17.72 -4.76 6.76
N GLN A 176 16.57 -4.55 7.41
CA GLN A 176 15.67 -3.44 7.09
C GLN A 176 16.35 -2.09 7.36
N SER A 177 17.01 -1.94 8.52
CA SER A 177 17.75 -0.72 8.87
C SER A 177 18.87 -0.42 7.86
N LEU A 178 19.56 -1.45 7.35
CA LEU A 178 20.53 -1.35 6.26
C LEU A 178 19.88 -0.82 4.96
N GLY A 179 18.69 -1.32 4.60
CA GLY A 179 17.91 -0.81 3.46
C GLY A 179 17.47 0.65 3.63
N GLU A 180 17.03 1.03 4.83
CA GLU A 180 16.63 2.41 5.14
C GLU A 180 17.82 3.38 5.10
N ALA A 181 19.01 2.96 5.58
CA ALA A 181 20.25 3.70 5.44
C ALA A 181 20.72 3.82 3.97
N VAL A 182 20.56 2.75 3.18
CA VAL A 182 20.79 2.76 1.72
C VAL A 182 19.88 3.78 1.02
N ALA A 183 18.59 3.81 1.35
CA ALA A 183 17.65 4.79 0.82
C ALA A 183 18.04 6.24 1.20
N ALA A 184 18.44 6.47 2.45
CA ALA A 184 18.89 7.77 2.94
C ALA A 184 20.15 8.26 2.20
N ALA A 185 21.17 7.41 2.07
CA ALA A 185 22.40 7.71 1.33
C ALA A 185 22.12 8.02 -0.15
N ALA A 186 21.27 7.20 -0.80
CA ALA A 186 20.89 7.41 -2.19
C ALA A 186 20.14 8.73 -2.39
N LYS A 187 19.21 9.08 -1.48
CA LYS A 187 18.47 10.34 -1.50
C LYS A 187 19.39 11.54 -1.32
N ALA A 188 20.27 11.50 -0.31
CA ALA A 188 21.23 12.56 -0.01
C ALA A 188 22.19 12.83 -1.19
N SER A 189 22.61 11.79 -1.91
CA SER A 189 23.56 11.91 -3.01
C SER A 189 22.92 11.98 -4.41
N GLN A 190 21.58 11.99 -4.51
CA GLN A 190 20.81 11.86 -5.76
C GLN A 190 21.25 10.66 -6.62
N ALA A 191 21.54 9.52 -5.98
CA ALA A 191 21.93 8.28 -6.65
C ALA A 191 20.77 7.66 -7.42
N SER A 192 21.06 7.17 -8.61
CA SER A 192 20.12 6.47 -9.50
C SER A 192 20.30 4.95 -9.49
N SER A 193 21.51 4.44 -9.21
CA SER A 193 21.78 3.03 -8.98
C SER A 193 22.65 2.77 -7.74
N VAL A 194 22.29 1.75 -6.97
CA VAL A 194 23.02 1.32 -5.77
C VAL A 194 23.28 -0.19 -5.84
N ALA A 195 24.40 -0.65 -5.27
CA ALA A 195 24.61 -2.04 -4.88
C ALA A 195 24.62 -2.17 -3.35
N VAL A 196 24.13 -3.30 -2.84
CA VAL A 196 24.21 -3.67 -1.42
C VAL A 196 24.90 -5.03 -1.28
N VAL A 197 25.90 -5.09 -0.41
CA VAL A 197 26.66 -6.30 -0.07
C VAL A 197 26.88 -6.36 1.44
N LEU A 198 27.05 -7.56 2.01
CA LEU A 198 27.51 -7.73 3.39
C LEU A 198 29.00 -8.07 3.40
N ALA A 199 29.75 -7.51 4.35
CA ALA A 199 31.17 -7.82 4.50
C ALA A 199 31.41 -9.28 4.92
N SER A 200 30.49 -9.89 5.68
CA SER A 200 30.47 -11.33 5.99
C SER A 200 29.23 -12.01 5.41
N SER A 201 29.40 -13.22 4.86
CA SER A 201 28.30 -14.02 4.31
C SER A 201 27.52 -14.75 5.41
N GLU A 202 26.20 -14.71 5.33
CA GLU A 202 25.29 -15.56 6.13
C GLU A 202 25.09 -16.96 5.51
N SER A 203 24.23 -17.78 6.14
CA SER A 203 23.72 -19.03 5.55
C SER A 203 22.68 -18.77 4.45
N ASN A 204 22.47 -19.73 3.55
CA ASN A 204 21.61 -19.54 2.36
C ASN A 204 20.14 -19.20 2.68
N GLU A 205 19.56 -19.80 3.73
CA GLU A 205 18.19 -19.48 4.17
C GLU A 205 18.09 -18.08 4.82
N SER A 206 19.15 -17.69 5.55
CA SER A 206 19.28 -16.33 6.11
C SER A 206 19.34 -15.31 4.98
N LYS A 207 20.19 -15.54 3.95
CA LYS A 207 20.38 -14.64 2.80
C LYS A 207 19.07 -14.25 2.11
N LEU A 208 18.18 -15.21 1.84
CA LEU A 208 16.85 -14.94 1.25
C LEU A 208 16.00 -14.02 2.13
N THR A 209 16.06 -14.18 3.44
CA THR A 209 15.34 -13.35 4.40
C THR A 209 15.96 -11.96 4.50
N SER A 210 17.28 -11.87 4.64
CA SER A 210 18.04 -10.62 4.77
C SER A 210 17.97 -9.76 3.51
N ALA A 211 18.08 -10.33 2.31
CA ALA A 211 17.87 -9.61 1.06
C ALA A 211 16.44 -9.04 0.94
N SER A 212 15.43 -9.82 1.36
CA SER A 212 14.04 -9.36 1.38
C SER A 212 13.81 -8.21 2.37
N ALA A 213 14.50 -8.23 3.52
CA ALA A 213 14.47 -7.14 4.48
C ALA A 213 15.19 -5.88 3.99
N ILE A 214 16.35 -6.01 3.32
CA ILE A 214 17.05 -4.90 2.64
C ILE A 214 16.13 -4.26 1.60
N ALA A 215 15.45 -5.06 0.78
CA ALA A 215 14.51 -4.56 -0.21
C ALA A 215 13.34 -3.80 0.45
N SER A 216 12.72 -4.39 1.48
CA SER A 216 11.66 -3.71 2.26
C SER A 216 12.13 -2.39 2.85
N GLY A 217 13.27 -2.37 3.56
CA GLY A 217 13.83 -1.16 4.15
C GLY A 217 14.15 -0.10 3.11
N THR A 218 14.66 -0.49 1.94
CA THR A 218 14.97 0.45 0.86
C THR A 218 13.70 1.08 0.27
N VAL A 219 12.64 0.29 0.01
CA VAL A 219 11.35 0.82 -0.47
C VAL A 219 10.71 1.73 0.60
N LEU A 220 10.73 1.32 1.87
CA LEU A 220 10.12 2.06 2.98
C LEU A 220 10.89 3.31 3.38
N GLY A 221 12.22 3.36 3.19
CA GLY A 221 13.07 4.52 3.45
C GLY A 221 13.09 5.55 2.31
N LEU A 222 12.77 5.13 1.07
CA LEU A 222 12.60 6.05 -0.08
C LEU A 222 11.26 6.80 -0.06
N PHE A 223 10.26 6.29 0.66
CA PHE A 223 8.95 6.92 0.76
C PHE A 223 9.03 8.26 1.52
N GLU A 224 8.83 9.36 0.79
CA GLU A 224 8.50 10.66 1.38
C GLU A 224 7.12 11.10 0.90
N ASP A 225 6.22 11.34 1.87
CA ASP A 225 4.92 11.91 1.57
C ASP A 225 5.03 13.41 1.29
N SER A 226 4.74 13.79 0.05
CA SER A 226 4.73 15.18 -0.43
C SER A 226 3.38 15.62 -0.99
N ARG A 227 2.31 14.84 -0.73
CA ARG A 227 0.96 15.13 -1.24
C ARG A 227 0.41 16.48 -0.76
N TYR A 228 0.90 16.98 0.38
CA TYR A 228 0.46 18.23 1.01
C TYR A 228 1.60 19.25 1.17
N LYS A 229 2.67 19.15 0.36
CA LYS A 229 3.78 20.12 0.31
C LYS A 229 3.69 20.96 -0.97
N SER A 230 4.04 22.24 -0.90
CA SER A 230 4.14 23.10 -2.10
C SER A 230 5.30 22.72 -3.01
N GLU A 231 6.40 22.26 -2.42
CA GLU A 231 7.60 21.81 -3.12
C GLU A 231 8.01 20.40 -2.65
N SER A 232 8.53 19.60 -3.58
CA SER A 232 9.18 18.33 -3.26
C SER A 232 10.22 17.93 -4.31
N LYS A 233 11.17 17.09 -3.90
CA LYS A 233 12.17 16.50 -4.80
C LYS A 233 11.88 15.02 -4.93
N LYS A 234 11.66 14.54 -6.15
CA LYS A 234 11.45 13.10 -6.39
C LYS A 234 12.75 12.33 -6.08
N PRO A 235 12.70 11.20 -5.36
CA PRO A 235 13.87 10.36 -5.16
C PRO A 235 14.42 9.85 -6.49
N SER A 236 15.75 9.83 -6.61
CA SER A 236 16.45 9.57 -7.89
C SER A 236 16.67 8.07 -8.17
N LEU A 237 16.55 7.22 -7.14
CA LEU A 237 16.95 5.81 -7.15
C LEU A 237 15.98 4.95 -7.99
N LYS A 238 16.53 4.18 -8.92
CA LYS A 238 15.80 3.33 -9.88
C LYS A 238 16.13 1.85 -9.77
N SER A 239 17.35 1.49 -9.37
CA SER A 239 17.80 0.10 -9.30
C SER A 239 18.69 -0.17 -8.09
N VAL A 240 18.45 -1.30 -7.43
CA VAL A 240 19.26 -1.80 -6.31
C VAL A 240 19.72 -3.22 -6.60
N ASP A 241 21.02 -3.38 -6.82
CA ASP A 241 21.66 -4.67 -7.01
C ASP A 241 22.00 -5.28 -5.64
N ILE A 242 21.60 -6.53 -5.40
CA ILE A 242 21.90 -7.23 -4.14
C ILE A 242 22.96 -8.30 -4.43
N ILE A 243 24.18 -8.09 -3.91
CA ILE A 243 25.39 -8.84 -4.29
C ILE A 243 25.72 -9.94 -3.28
N GLY A 244 25.94 -11.17 -3.77
CA GLY A 244 26.45 -12.29 -2.95
C GLY A 244 25.40 -13.02 -2.09
N PHE A 245 24.13 -12.63 -2.17
CA PHE A 245 23.02 -13.27 -1.46
C PHE A 245 22.45 -14.51 -2.17
N GLY A 246 23.00 -14.88 -3.34
CA GLY A 246 22.45 -15.93 -4.22
C GLY A 246 21.61 -15.34 -5.35
N THR A 247 21.21 -16.18 -6.31
CA THR A 247 20.50 -15.76 -7.54
C THR A 247 19.41 -16.77 -7.92
N GLY A 248 18.43 -16.34 -8.74
CA GLY A 248 17.47 -17.24 -9.37
C GLY A 248 16.00 -17.06 -8.92
N PRO A 249 15.07 -17.88 -9.45
CA PRO A 249 13.63 -17.59 -9.39
C PRO A 249 13.03 -17.49 -7.98
N GLU A 250 13.55 -18.23 -7.01
CA GLU A 250 13.11 -18.14 -5.62
C GLU A 250 13.50 -16.81 -4.96
N PHE A 251 14.72 -16.34 -5.25
CA PHE A 251 15.22 -15.06 -4.76
C PHE A 251 14.42 -13.89 -5.33
N GLU A 252 14.21 -13.86 -6.65
CA GLU A 252 13.41 -12.83 -7.32
C GLU A 252 11.95 -12.84 -6.81
N LYS A 253 11.35 -14.02 -6.59
CA LYS A 253 10.03 -14.15 -5.97
C LYS A 253 9.98 -13.61 -4.54
N LYS A 254 11.03 -13.83 -3.75
CA LYS A 254 11.16 -13.37 -2.36
C LYS A 254 11.35 -11.84 -2.30
N LEU A 255 12.08 -11.25 -3.24
CA LEU A 255 12.17 -9.79 -3.42
C LEU A 255 10.83 -9.18 -3.84
N LYS A 256 10.16 -9.75 -4.85
CA LYS A 256 8.85 -9.29 -5.32
C LYS A 256 7.80 -9.28 -4.20
N TYR A 257 7.79 -10.31 -3.35
CA TYR A 257 6.96 -10.38 -2.15
C TYR A 257 7.27 -9.24 -1.16
N ALA A 258 8.54 -8.93 -0.94
CA ALA A 258 8.96 -7.82 -0.07
C ALA A 258 8.52 -6.45 -0.61
N GLU A 259 8.59 -6.23 -1.92
CA GLU A 259 8.01 -5.04 -2.57
C GLU A 259 6.49 -4.95 -2.31
N ASP A 260 5.74 -6.03 -2.57
CA ASP A 260 4.27 -6.01 -2.50
C ASP A 260 3.76 -5.74 -1.08
N VAL A 261 4.42 -6.31 -0.06
CA VAL A 261 4.19 -5.97 1.34
C VAL A 261 4.55 -4.50 1.61
N SER A 262 5.67 -4.01 1.08
CA SER A 262 6.13 -2.62 1.32
C SER A 262 5.21 -1.58 0.67
N TYR A 263 4.65 -1.83 -0.51
CA TYR A 263 3.64 -0.97 -1.13
C TYR A 263 2.27 -1.03 -0.40
N GLY A 264 1.96 -2.15 0.28
CA GLY A 264 0.86 -2.23 1.24
C GLY A 264 1.09 -1.36 2.48
N VAL A 265 2.30 -1.39 3.06
CA VAL A 265 2.69 -0.53 4.20
C VAL A 265 2.73 0.95 3.80
N ILE A 266 3.25 1.29 2.62
CA ILE A 266 3.23 2.67 2.09
C ILE A 266 1.80 3.18 1.97
N PHE A 267 0.87 2.37 1.46
CA PHE A 267 -0.54 2.77 1.39
C PHE A 267 -1.16 3.00 2.77
N GLY A 268 -0.84 2.16 3.75
CA GLY A 268 -1.22 2.39 5.14
C GLY A 268 -0.68 3.72 5.70
N ARG A 269 0.59 4.05 5.40
CA ARG A 269 1.19 5.35 5.74
C ARG A 269 0.49 6.51 5.04
N GLU A 270 0.15 6.37 3.75
CA GLU A 270 -0.55 7.41 2.99
C GLU A 270 -1.93 7.69 3.55
N LEU A 271 -2.71 6.67 3.92
CA LEU A 271 -3.99 6.87 4.59
C LEU A 271 -3.80 7.63 5.93
N VAL A 272 -2.95 7.14 6.84
CA VAL A 272 -2.68 7.78 8.15
C VAL A 272 -2.10 9.20 8.04
N ASN A 273 -1.29 9.47 7.02
CA ASN A 273 -0.72 10.79 6.78
C ASN A 273 -1.77 11.80 6.27
N SER A 274 -2.82 11.32 5.60
CA SER A 274 -3.87 12.19 5.04
C SER A 274 -4.62 12.89 6.17
N PRO A 275 -4.78 14.22 6.16
CA PRO A 275 -5.55 14.92 7.18
C PRO A 275 -7.05 14.61 7.02
N ALA A 276 -7.80 14.66 8.12
CA ALA A 276 -9.20 14.23 8.15
C ALA A 276 -10.13 15.04 7.23
N ASN A 277 -9.80 16.30 6.92
CA ASN A 277 -10.52 17.10 5.92
C ASN A 277 -10.39 16.55 4.49
N VAL A 278 -9.42 15.68 4.23
CA VAL A 278 -9.18 15.02 2.93
C VAL A 278 -9.57 13.54 2.99
N LEU A 279 -9.18 12.79 4.03
CA LEU A 279 -9.55 11.39 4.21
C LEU A 279 -10.74 11.24 5.16
N THR A 280 -11.93 11.60 4.66
CA THR A 280 -13.20 11.37 5.36
C THR A 280 -13.63 9.89 5.25
N PRO A 281 -14.68 9.44 5.98
CA PRO A 281 -15.21 8.08 5.86
C PRO A 281 -15.64 7.69 4.45
N ALA A 282 -16.10 8.67 3.65
CA ALA A 282 -16.42 8.47 2.24
C ALA A 282 -15.16 8.15 1.42
N VAL A 283 -14.12 8.98 1.53
CA VAL A 283 -12.87 8.80 0.78
C VAL A 283 -12.14 7.52 1.20
N LEU A 284 -12.20 7.13 2.47
CA LEU A 284 -11.65 5.84 2.93
C LEU A 284 -12.38 4.63 2.31
N ALA A 285 -13.69 4.76 2.03
CA ALA A 285 -14.46 3.73 1.34
C ALA A 285 -14.25 3.74 -0.19
N ASP A 286 -13.99 4.91 -0.78
CA ASP A 286 -13.58 5.04 -2.18
C ASP A 286 -12.20 4.41 -2.41
N GLU A 287 -11.24 4.64 -1.51
CA GLU A 287 -9.91 3.99 -1.53
C GLU A 287 -10.01 2.45 -1.42
N ALA A 288 -10.89 1.94 -0.55
CA ALA A 288 -11.17 0.50 -0.47
C ALA A 288 -11.82 -0.04 -1.76
N SER A 289 -12.71 0.74 -2.39
CA SER A 289 -13.34 0.40 -3.67
C SER A 289 -12.35 0.42 -4.84
N ASN A 290 -11.39 1.35 -4.82
CA ASN A 290 -10.28 1.42 -5.78
C ASN A 290 -9.37 0.19 -5.68
N LEU A 291 -9.07 -0.31 -4.47
CA LEU A 291 -8.35 -1.59 -4.30
C LEU A 291 -9.11 -2.76 -4.94
N ALA A 292 -10.42 -2.88 -4.68
CA ALA A 292 -11.22 -3.96 -5.28
C ALA A 292 -11.30 -3.84 -6.81
N SER A 293 -11.40 -2.63 -7.36
CA SER A 293 -11.33 -2.41 -8.81
C SER A 293 -9.95 -2.71 -9.41
N MET A 294 -8.86 -2.54 -8.64
CA MET A 294 -7.50 -2.84 -9.09
C MET A 294 -7.20 -4.35 -9.08
N TYR A 295 -7.85 -5.11 -8.21
CA TYR A 295 -7.67 -6.56 -8.05
C TYR A 295 -8.97 -7.34 -8.34
N SER A 296 -9.77 -6.87 -9.29
CA SER A 296 -11.14 -7.35 -9.52
C SER A 296 -11.25 -8.81 -9.99
N ASP A 297 -10.13 -9.48 -10.30
CA ASP A 297 -10.06 -10.92 -10.57
C ASP A 297 -10.00 -11.79 -9.29
N VAL A 298 -9.72 -11.20 -8.13
CA VAL A 298 -9.59 -11.87 -6.83
C VAL A 298 -10.24 -11.12 -5.66
N MET A 299 -10.70 -9.87 -5.85
CA MET A 299 -11.19 -9.01 -4.78
C MET A 299 -12.51 -8.32 -5.15
N THR A 300 -13.44 -8.27 -4.21
CA THR A 300 -14.69 -7.51 -4.32
C THR A 300 -14.85 -6.53 -3.17
N ALA A 301 -15.64 -5.48 -3.38
CA ALA A 301 -16.05 -4.51 -2.37
C ALA A 301 -17.57 -4.54 -2.17
N ASN A 302 -18.00 -4.40 -0.92
CA ASN A 302 -19.35 -4.07 -0.52
C ASN A 302 -19.26 -2.91 0.49
N ILE A 303 -19.82 -1.75 0.13
CA ILE A 303 -19.79 -0.54 0.96
C ILE A 303 -21.22 -0.27 1.40
N LEU A 304 -21.46 -0.26 2.72
CA LEU A 304 -22.77 0.04 3.28
C LEU A 304 -22.86 1.50 3.71
N ASN A 305 -24.01 2.11 3.44
CA ASN A 305 -24.38 3.44 3.94
C ASN A 305 -24.98 3.36 5.37
N GLU A 306 -25.38 4.51 5.91
CA GLU A 306 -25.96 4.62 7.25
C GLU A 306 -27.27 3.81 7.38
N GLU A 307 -28.11 3.86 6.36
CA GLU A 307 -29.40 3.20 6.28
C GLU A 307 -29.27 1.67 6.31
N GLN A 308 -28.36 1.11 5.52
CA GLN A 308 -28.05 -0.33 5.53
C GLN A 308 -27.44 -0.77 6.87
N CYS A 309 -26.58 0.05 7.48
CA CYS A 309 -26.07 -0.21 8.83
C CYS A 309 -27.19 -0.16 9.90
N LYS A 310 -28.23 0.65 9.69
CA LYS A 310 -29.41 0.77 10.57
C LYS A 310 -30.35 -0.43 10.42
N GLU A 311 -30.55 -0.93 9.20
CA GLU A 311 -31.24 -2.21 8.93
C GLU A 311 -30.53 -3.39 9.61
N LEU A 312 -29.19 -3.41 9.56
CA LEU A 312 -28.33 -4.36 10.27
C LEU A 312 -28.16 -4.05 11.79
N LYS A 313 -28.96 -3.12 12.33
CA LYS A 313 -29.06 -2.77 13.76
C LYS A 313 -27.73 -2.35 14.40
N MET A 314 -26.81 -1.74 13.65
CA MET A 314 -25.48 -1.35 14.12
C MET A 314 -25.48 -0.10 15.05
N GLY A 315 -26.42 -0.02 15.99
CA GLY A 315 -26.70 1.19 16.79
C GLY A 315 -25.49 1.73 17.56
N SER A 316 -24.64 0.85 18.11
CA SER A 316 -23.41 1.24 18.80
C SER A 316 -22.36 1.92 17.90
N TYR A 317 -22.36 1.62 16.59
CA TYR A 317 -21.50 2.28 15.60
C TYR A 317 -22.14 3.58 15.10
N LEU A 318 -23.44 3.53 14.81
CA LEU A 318 -24.19 4.69 14.32
C LEU A 318 -24.24 5.84 15.35
N ALA A 319 -24.30 5.53 16.65
CA ALA A 319 -24.29 6.54 17.71
C ALA A 319 -22.98 7.36 17.75
N VAL A 320 -21.82 6.72 17.50
CA VAL A 320 -20.53 7.42 17.40
C VAL A 320 -20.48 8.30 16.14
N ALA A 321 -21.01 7.81 15.03
CA ALA A 321 -21.03 8.53 13.77
C ALA A 321 -22.02 9.72 13.74
N ALA A 322 -23.10 9.67 14.54
CA ALA A 322 -24.24 10.60 14.50
C ALA A 322 -23.87 12.09 14.69
N ALA A 323 -22.68 12.40 15.21
CA ALA A 323 -22.23 13.76 15.40
C ALA A 323 -21.61 14.41 14.15
N SER A 324 -21.12 13.64 13.16
CA SER A 324 -20.36 14.20 12.02
C SER A 324 -21.25 14.66 10.86
N ALA A 325 -20.77 15.68 10.14
CA ALA A 325 -21.29 16.10 8.85
C ALA A 325 -20.76 15.24 7.67
N ASN A 326 -19.76 14.37 7.90
CA ASN A 326 -19.26 13.40 6.93
C ASN A 326 -19.90 12.02 7.21
N PRO A 327 -20.87 11.55 6.38
CA PRO A 327 -21.67 10.39 6.75
C PRO A 327 -20.86 9.07 6.82
N PRO A 328 -21.21 8.15 7.73
CA PRO A 328 -20.48 6.91 7.97
C PRO A 328 -20.46 5.97 6.75
N ARG A 329 -19.46 5.09 6.68
CA ARG A 329 -19.32 4.03 5.66
C ARG A 329 -18.82 2.74 6.30
N PHE A 330 -19.58 1.66 6.20
CA PHE A 330 -19.10 0.35 6.58
C PHE A 330 -18.49 -0.35 5.36
N ILE A 331 -17.18 -0.52 5.39
CA ILE A 331 -16.39 -1.09 4.31
C ILE A 331 -16.24 -2.59 4.55
N HIS A 332 -16.59 -3.40 3.57
CA HIS A 332 -16.31 -4.83 3.55
C HIS A 332 -15.69 -5.23 2.21
N LEU A 333 -14.39 -5.53 2.21
CA LEU A 333 -13.72 -6.17 1.07
C LEU A 333 -13.63 -7.69 1.30
N VAL A 334 -13.66 -8.47 0.21
CA VAL A 334 -13.38 -9.92 0.24
C VAL A 334 -12.30 -10.23 -0.78
N TYR A 335 -11.17 -10.76 -0.33
CA TYR A 335 -10.23 -11.49 -1.18
C TYR A 335 -10.62 -12.97 -1.26
N LYS A 336 -10.56 -13.54 -2.46
CA LYS A 336 -10.73 -14.96 -2.72
C LYS A 336 -9.74 -15.42 -3.81
N PRO A 337 -9.09 -16.59 -3.67
CA PRO A 337 -8.14 -17.06 -4.67
C PRO A 337 -8.87 -17.40 -5.97
N SER A 338 -8.26 -17.05 -7.10
CA SER A 338 -8.80 -17.31 -8.45
C SER A 338 -8.86 -18.80 -8.82
N SER A 339 -8.23 -19.67 -8.04
CA SER A 339 -8.27 -21.13 -8.23
C SER A 339 -8.00 -21.91 -6.94
N GLY A 340 -8.43 -23.17 -6.92
CA GLY A 340 -8.26 -24.10 -5.80
C GLY A 340 -9.31 -23.93 -4.67
N PRO A 341 -9.38 -24.90 -3.75
CA PRO A 341 -10.33 -24.85 -2.64
C PRO A 341 -9.88 -23.87 -1.56
N VAL A 342 -10.81 -23.05 -1.05
CA VAL A 342 -10.63 -22.29 0.20
C VAL A 342 -10.59 -23.27 1.37
N LYS A 343 -9.47 -23.31 2.09
CA LYS A 343 -9.24 -24.14 3.28
C LYS A 343 -9.47 -23.37 4.59
N THR A 344 -9.28 -22.05 4.57
CA THR A 344 -9.40 -21.19 5.75
C THR A 344 -10.10 -19.89 5.38
N LYS A 345 -11.02 -19.44 6.23
CA LYS A 345 -11.62 -18.11 6.14
C LYS A 345 -11.09 -17.25 7.28
N LEU A 346 -10.68 -16.02 6.96
CA LEU A 346 -10.13 -15.06 7.91
C LEU A 346 -10.91 -13.75 7.84
N ALA A 347 -10.98 -13.03 8.96
CA ALA A 347 -11.49 -11.67 9.01
C ALA A 347 -10.45 -10.76 9.69
N LEU A 348 -10.09 -9.67 9.01
CA LEU A 348 -9.21 -8.62 9.51
C LEU A 348 -10.07 -7.37 9.73
N VAL A 349 -10.24 -6.98 10.99
CA VAL A 349 -11.13 -5.88 11.39
C VAL A 349 -10.29 -4.69 11.86
N GLY A 350 -10.49 -3.52 11.24
CA GLY A 350 -9.71 -2.30 11.52
C GLY A 350 -10.58 -1.17 12.08
N LYS A 351 -10.11 -0.52 13.14
CA LYS A 351 -10.71 0.74 13.64
C LYS A 351 -10.56 1.83 12.56
N GLY A 352 -11.66 2.51 12.25
CA GLY A 352 -11.78 3.49 11.16
C GLY A 352 -12.25 4.88 11.62
N LEU A 353 -11.82 5.36 12.79
CA LEU A 353 -12.08 6.76 13.17
C LEU A 353 -11.14 7.68 12.40
N THR A 354 -11.63 8.17 11.26
CA THR A 354 -10.91 9.11 10.38
C THR A 354 -10.60 10.45 11.06
N PHE A 355 -11.39 10.80 12.07
CA PHE A 355 -10.99 11.69 13.16
C PHE A 355 -11.64 11.26 14.46
N ASP A 356 -10.98 11.53 15.58
CA ASP A 356 -11.53 11.36 16.93
C ASP A 356 -11.30 12.63 17.75
N SER A 357 -12.38 13.40 17.99
CA SER A 357 -12.35 14.55 18.91
C SER A 357 -12.46 14.14 20.38
N GLY A 358 -12.87 12.91 20.67
CA GLY A 358 -13.39 12.47 21.97
C GLY A 358 -14.92 12.60 22.09
N GLY A 359 -15.59 13.30 21.17
CA GLY A 359 -17.01 13.62 21.29
C GLY A 359 -17.24 14.63 22.42
N TYR A 360 -18.37 14.55 23.13
CA TYR A 360 -18.63 15.42 24.29
C TYR A 360 -17.59 15.25 25.41
N ASN A 361 -16.97 14.07 25.54
CA ASN A 361 -15.76 13.83 26.33
C ASN A 361 -14.52 14.34 25.57
N ILE A 362 -14.54 15.62 25.18
CA ILE A 362 -13.55 16.28 24.31
C ILE A 362 -12.12 16.05 24.81
N LYS A 363 -11.24 15.58 23.91
CA LYS A 363 -9.81 15.37 24.20
C LYS A 363 -9.17 16.69 24.65
N THR A 364 -8.91 16.78 25.94
CA THR A 364 -8.44 17.99 26.63
C THR A 364 -7.35 17.63 27.64
N GLY A 365 -6.52 18.62 27.96
CA GLY A 365 -5.38 18.46 28.88
C GLY A 365 -4.06 18.07 28.19
N PRO A 366 -2.94 18.04 28.94
CA PRO A 366 -1.62 17.78 28.40
C PRO A 366 -1.51 16.37 27.80
N GLY A 367 -0.93 16.25 26.60
CA GLY A 367 -0.70 14.95 25.96
C GLY A 367 -1.96 14.25 25.42
N CYS A 368 -3.08 14.95 25.25
CA CYS A 368 -4.30 14.39 24.65
C CYS A 368 -4.21 14.15 23.12
N LEU A 369 -3.21 14.75 22.45
CA LEU A 369 -2.85 14.55 21.04
C LEU A 369 -3.98 14.75 20.03
N ILE A 370 -4.97 15.61 20.32
CA ILE A 370 -6.15 15.84 19.46
C ILE A 370 -5.77 16.23 18.01
N GLU A 371 -4.68 16.96 17.84
CA GLU A 371 -4.11 17.36 16.56
C GLU A 371 -3.55 16.20 15.71
N LEU A 372 -3.26 15.05 16.33
CA LEU A 372 -2.80 13.84 15.66
C LEU A 372 -3.92 12.83 15.38
N MET A 373 -5.15 13.04 15.87
CA MET A 373 -6.23 12.05 15.86
C MET A 373 -6.73 11.60 14.47
N LYS A 374 -6.24 12.20 13.39
CA LYS A 374 -6.30 11.59 12.03
C LYS A 374 -5.69 10.17 11.98
N PHE A 375 -4.78 9.84 12.91
CA PHE A 375 -4.14 8.52 12.99
C PHE A 375 -5.02 7.42 13.61
N ASP A 376 -6.20 7.76 14.13
CA ASP A 376 -7.06 6.83 14.89
C ASP A 376 -7.85 5.85 13.98
N MET A 377 -7.69 6.02 12.67
CA MET A 377 -8.03 5.05 11.63
C MET A 377 -6.86 4.10 11.29
N GLY A 378 -5.71 4.19 11.97
CA GLY A 378 -4.50 3.41 11.65
C GLY A 378 -4.69 1.89 11.66
N GLY A 379 -5.64 1.38 12.43
CA GLY A 379 -6.06 -0.03 12.36
C GLY A 379 -6.67 -0.39 11.00
N SER A 380 -7.58 0.45 10.47
CA SER A 380 -8.11 0.31 9.12
C SER A 380 -7.05 0.53 8.03
N ALA A 381 -6.10 1.43 8.26
CA ALA A 381 -4.97 1.63 7.34
C ALA A 381 -4.11 0.37 7.19
N ALA A 382 -3.84 -0.33 8.30
CA ALA A 382 -3.14 -1.62 8.27
C ALA A 382 -3.96 -2.72 7.58
N VAL A 383 -5.28 -2.75 7.81
CA VAL A 383 -6.20 -3.72 7.18
C VAL A 383 -6.31 -3.51 5.66
N LEU A 384 -6.42 -2.27 5.18
CA LEU A 384 -6.45 -1.96 3.75
C LEU A 384 -5.06 -2.07 3.09
N GLY A 385 -3.99 -1.78 3.83
CA GLY A 385 -2.61 -2.07 3.40
C GLY A 385 -2.37 -3.58 3.22
N ALA A 386 -2.89 -4.41 4.14
CA ALA A 386 -2.89 -5.86 3.99
C ALA A 386 -3.73 -6.33 2.79
N ALA A 387 -4.88 -5.70 2.53
CA ALA A 387 -5.67 -5.96 1.33
C ALA A 387 -4.88 -5.66 0.05
N LYS A 388 -4.20 -4.50 -0.02
CA LYS A 388 -3.36 -4.12 -1.17
C LYS A 388 -2.24 -5.12 -1.42
N ALA A 389 -1.56 -5.60 -0.38
CA ALA A 389 -0.51 -6.62 -0.50
C ALA A 389 -1.09 -7.99 -0.92
N ILE A 390 -2.18 -8.45 -0.30
CA ILE A 390 -2.83 -9.74 -0.62
C ILE A 390 -3.39 -9.75 -2.05
N GLY A 391 -3.91 -8.63 -2.55
CA GLY A 391 -4.37 -8.46 -3.93
C GLY A 391 -3.26 -8.62 -4.99
N GLN A 392 -2.01 -8.25 -4.67
CA GLN A 392 -0.84 -8.51 -5.51
C GLN A 392 -0.33 -9.96 -5.36
N ILE A 393 -0.15 -10.41 -4.12
CA ILE A 393 0.50 -11.70 -3.78
C ILE A 393 -0.38 -12.90 -4.16
N LYS A 394 -1.71 -12.73 -4.17
CA LYS A 394 -2.73 -13.73 -4.54
C LYS A 394 -2.52 -15.10 -3.87
N PRO A 395 -2.44 -15.16 -2.52
CA PRO A 395 -2.16 -16.40 -1.78
C PRO A 395 -3.27 -17.45 -1.98
N PRO A 396 -2.93 -18.71 -2.33
CA PRO A 396 -3.91 -19.76 -2.54
C PRO A 396 -4.49 -20.29 -1.21
N GLY A 397 -5.72 -20.80 -1.25
CA GLY A 397 -6.33 -21.55 -0.15
C GLY A 397 -6.92 -20.73 1.00
N VAL A 398 -6.83 -19.40 0.98
CA VAL A 398 -7.37 -18.51 2.03
C VAL A 398 -8.40 -17.52 1.46
N GLU A 399 -9.56 -17.39 2.08
CA GLU A 399 -10.54 -16.33 1.79
C GLU A 399 -10.48 -15.30 2.93
N VAL A 400 -10.28 -14.02 2.62
CA VAL A 400 -9.97 -12.99 3.62
C VAL A 400 -10.96 -11.82 3.51
N HIS A 401 -11.68 -11.58 4.59
CA HIS A 401 -12.60 -10.46 4.73
C HIS A 401 -11.86 -9.29 5.40
N PHE A 402 -11.87 -8.12 4.78
CA PHE A 402 -11.28 -6.89 5.35
C PHE A 402 -12.45 -5.97 5.72
N ILE A 403 -12.59 -5.64 7.00
CA ILE A 403 -13.79 -4.99 7.54
C ILE A 403 -13.39 -3.74 8.31
N VAL A 404 -14.03 -2.61 7.98
CA VAL A 404 -13.80 -1.31 8.62
C VAL A 404 -15.14 -0.60 8.81
N ALA A 405 -15.47 -0.25 10.04
CA ALA A 405 -16.57 0.67 10.33
C ALA A 405 -16.01 2.11 10.36
N ALA A 406 -16.11 2.82 9.23
CA ALA A 406 -15.50 4.13 9.05
C ALA A 406 -16.46 5.26 9.43
N CYS A 407 -16.03 6.13 10.35
CA CYS A 407 -16.76 7.32 10.78
C CYS A 407 -15.80 8.37 11.37
N GLU A 408 -16.35 9.44 11.92
CA GLU A 408 -15.64 10.46 12.69
C GLU A 408 -16.37 10.64 14.03
N ASN A 409 -15.63 10.67 15.14
CA ASN A 409 -16.21 10.98 16.45
C ASN A 409 -16.12 12.50 16.68
N MET A 410 -17.25 13.19 16.57
CA MET A 410 -17.36 14.66 16.51
C MET A 410 -18.27 15.22 17.62
N ILE A 411 -18.38 16.55 17.70
CA ILE A 411 -19.32 17.25 18.59
C ILE A 411 -20.35 17.99 17.73
N SER A 412 -21.63 17.75 17.99
CA SER A 412 -22.75 18.48 17.39
C SER A 412 -24.03 18.33 18.21
N GLY A 413 -25.10 19.01 17.82
CA GLY A 413 -26.44 18.83 18.39
C GLY A 413 -27.09 17.46 18.10
N THR A 414 -26.53 16.65 17.20
CA THR A 414 -26.98 15.27 16.90
C THR A 414 -26.10 14.20 17.55
N GLY A 415 -25.02 14.60 18.25
CA GLY A 415 -24.09 13.68 18.87
C GLY A 415 -24.64 12.93 20.09
N MET A 416 -24.12 11.72 20.28
CA MET A 416 -24.23 10.91 21.50
C MET A 416 -23.66 11.65 22.72
N ARG A 417 -24.33 11.51 23.86
CA ARG A 417 -23.95 12.12 25.16
C ARG A 417 -23.33 11.08 26.11
N PRO A 418 -22.54 11.51 27.11
CA PRO A 418 -22.33 10.71 28.31
C PRO A 418 -23.68 10.42 28.98
N GLY A 419 -23.85 9.20 29.50
CA GLY A 419 -25.10 8.66 30.04
C GLY A 419 -26.08 8.12 28.98
N ASP A 420 -25.79 8.21 27.67
CA ASP A 420 -26.63 7.54 26.67
C ASP A 420 -26.44 6.02 26.72
N VAL A 421 -27.54 5.27 26.64
CA VAL A 421 -27.54 3.80 26.56
C VAL A 421 -27.80 3.36 25.11
N LEU A 422 -26.79 2.74 24.50
CA LEU A 422 -26.79 2.27 23.12
C LEU A 422 -27.23 0.80 23.04
N THR A 423 -27.67 0.37 21.86
CA THR A 423 -27.91 -1.05 21.55
C THR A 423 -27.03 -1.49 20.37
N ALA A 424 -26.23 -2.53 20.58
CA ALA A 424 -25.42 -3.15 19.53
C ALA A 424 -26.25 -4.14 18.67
N SER A 425 -25.74 -4.51 17.49
CA SER A 425 -26.45 -5.38 16.54
C SER A 425 -26.74 -6.80 17.04
N ASN A 426 -26.05 -7.24 18.10
CA ASN A 426 -26.31 -8.49 18.81
C ASN A 426 -27.34 -8.36 19.96
N GLY A 427 -27.99 -7.20 20.10
CA GLY A 427 -29.01 -6.92 21.12
C GLY A 427 -28.46 -6.57 22.51
N LYS A 428 -27.14 -6.54 22.72
CA LYS A 428 -26.56 -6.06 23.98
C LYS A 428 -26.69 -4.55 24.09
N THR A 429 -27.08 -4.08 25.28
CA THR A 429 -27.02 -2.66 25.65
C THR A 429 -25.64 -2.27 26.16
N ILE A 430 -25.28 -0.99 26.00
CA ILE A 430 -24.00 -0.39 26.40
C ILE A 430 -24.31 1.01 26.96
N GLU A 431 -24.04 1.24 28.24
CA GLU A 431 -23.99 2.59 28.81
C GLU A 431 -22.66 3.26 28.44
N VAL A 432 -22.71 4.53 28.04
CA VAL A 432 -21.52 5.33 27.70
C VAL A 432 -21.21 6.28 28.86
N PRO A 433 -20.16 6.05 29.66
CA PRO A 433 -19.87 6.83 30.87
C PRO A 433 -19.26 8.22 30.62
#